data_AF-C6KBZ6-F1
#
_entry.id   AF-C6KBZ6-F1
#
_cell.length_a   1.000
_cell.length_b   1.000
_cell.length_c   1.000
_cell.angle_alpha   90.00
_cell.angle_beta   90.00
_cell.angle_gamma   90.00
#
_symmetry.space_group_name_H-M   'P 1'
#
loop_
_entity.id
_entity.type
_entity.pdbx_description
1 polymer ?
#
loop_
_entity_poly.entity_id
_entity_poly.type
_entity_poly.pdbx_seq_one_letter_code
_entity_poly.pdbx_strand_id
1 'polypeptide(L)'
;MFEPLWNNKYIESVQLTIAEQLGVEERGEFYDITGALRDMVQNHLMQMLCMTAMEAPASLDADVVRDEKVKVIKSLKPLTVESVNENVVRGQYTAARGMNGYLEEINVPQDSFTETYVAIKAEIENERWKGVPFYLRTGKRMAGKVAEIVLNFKDLNSHIFEGSRTA
;
A
#
# COMPACT_ATOMS: atom_id res chain seq x y z
N MET A 1 -16.69 5.16 18.55
CA MET A 1 -17.41 5.73 17.38
C MET A 1 -17.12 4.97 16.10
N PHE A 2 -15.85 4.73 15.72
CA PHE A 2 -15.52 4.13 14.42
C PHE A 2 -15.64 2.60 14.33
N GLU A 3 -15.51 1.86 15.43
CA GLU A 3 -15.48 0.38 15.42
C GLU A 3 -16.64 -0.28 14.63
N PRO A 4 -17.92 0.14 14.80
CA PRO A 4 -19.03 -0.49 14.07
C PRO A 4 -18.97 -0.29 12.56
N LEU A 5 -18.28 0.76 12.10
CA LEU A 5 -18.10 1.10 10.69
C LEU A 5 -16.85 0.43 10.08
N TRP A 6 -16.00 -0.18 10.89
CA TRP A 6 -14.67 -0.65 10.50
C TRP A 6 -14.68 -2.09 9.96
N ASN A 7 -15.51 -2.34 8.96
CA ASN A 7 -15.67 -3.66 8.34
C ASN A 7 -16.22 -3.56 6.91
N ASN A 8 -16.23 -4.69 6.21
CA ASN A 8 -16.69 -4.85 4.83
C ASN A 8 -18.16 -4.48 4.56
N LYS A 9 -19.00 -4.29 5.59
CA LYS A 9 -20.38 -3.82 5.36
C LYS A 9 -20.41 -2.36 4.99
N TYR A 10 -19.46 -1.57 5.48
CA TYR A 10 -19.41 -0.12 5.31
C TYR A 10 -18.22 0.35 4.49
N ILE A 11 -17.08 -0.34 4.55
CA ILE A 11 -15.88 0.03 3.81
C ILE A 11 -15.91 -0.65 2.43
N GLU A 12 -15.68 0.15 1.40
CA GLU A 12 -15.53 -0.29 0.02
C GLU A 12 -14.08 -0.67 -0.28
N SER A 13 -13.13 0.19 0.10
CA SER A 13 -11.70 -0.04 -0.13
C SER A 13 -10.83 0.70 0.89
N VAL A 14 -9.61 0.22 1.06
CA VAL A 14 -8.58 0.87 1.89
C VAL A 14 -7.37 1.19 1.02
N GLN A 15 -6.80 2.37 1.17
CA GLN A 15 -5.59 2.80 0.47
C GLN A 15 -4.51 3.17 1.50
N LEU A 16 -3.32 2.59 1.34
CA LEU A 16 -2.16 2.83 2.18
C LEU A 16 -1.07 3.40 1.28
N THR A 17 -0.73 4.67 1.45
CA THR A 17 0.22 5.36 0.57
C THR A 17 1.41 5.87 1.36
N ILE A 18 2.63 5.54 0.91
CA ILE A 18 3.85 6.24 1.31
C ILE A 18 4.55 6.76 0.06
N ALA A 19 4.51 8.06 -0.19
CA ALA A 19 5.16 8.67 -1.34
C ALA A 19 6.31 9.57 -0.91
N GLU A 20 7.38 9.57 -1.68
CA GLU A 20 8.56 10.41 -1.47
C GLU A 20 8.83 11.27 -2.70
N GLN A 21 9.19 12.54 -2.48
CA GLN A 21 9.60 13.43 -3.57
C GLN A 21 11.04 13.18 -4.02
N LEU A 22 11.89 12.69 -3.12
CA LEU A 22 13.31 12.44 -3.39
C LEU A 22 13.49 11.22 -4.30
N GLY A 23 14.58 11.21 -5.06
CA GLY A 23 15.01 10.05 -5.83
C GLY A 23 15.78 9.04 -4.98
N VAL A 24 16.53 8.17 -5.63
CA VAL A 24 17.48 7.27 -4.98
C VAL A 24 18.74 8.00 -4.49
N GLU A 25 19.04 9.16 -5.08
CA GLU A 25 20.19 10.00 -4.77
C GLU A 25 21.49 9.16 -4.82
N GLU A 26 22.40 9.29 -3.83
CA GLU A 26 23.69 8.57 -3.82
C GLU A 26 23.57 7.08 -3.45
N ARG A 27 22.37 6.56 -3.19
CA ARG A 27 22.14 5.19 -2.71
C ARG A 27 21.85 4.19 -3.84
N GLY A 28 22.19 4.52 -5.09
CA GLY A 28 21.90 3.71 -6.27
C GLY A 28 22.27 2.23 -6.12
N GLU A 29 23.52 1.93 -5.78
CA GLU A 29 24.03 0.56 -5.66
C GLU A 29 23.24 -0.29 -4.63
N PHE A 30 22.94 0.29 -3.47
CA PHE A 30 22.18 -0.40 -2.42
C PHE A 30 20.71 -0.56 -2.79
N TYR A 31 20.11 0.50 -3.36
CA TYR A 31 18.70 0.49 -3.70
C TYR A 31 18.40 -0.45 -4.86
N ASP A 32 19.35 -0.61 -5.79
CA ASP A 32 19.16 -1.45 -6.98
C ASP A 32 18.96 -2.93 -6.63
N ILE A 33 19.56 -3.40 -5.54
CA ILE A 33 19.36 -4.76 -5.03
C ILE A 33 18.04 -4.88 -4.24
N THR A 34 17.59 -3.76 -3.67
CA THR A 34 16.48 -3.72 -2.72
C THR A 34 15.13 -3.52 -3.43
N GLY A 35 14.99 -2.40 -4.15
CA GLY A 35 13.76 -1.93 -4.78
C GLY A 35 12.71 -1.43 -3.79
N ALA A 36 11.72 -0.70 -4.29
CA ALA A 36 10.64 -0.15 -3.46
C ALA A 36 9.84 -1.25 -2.74
N LEU A 37 9.76 -2.46 -3.29
CA LEU A 37 9.06 -3.58 -2.67
C LEU A 37 9.70 -3.98 -1.33
N ARG A 38 11.02 -4.15 -1.29
CA ARG A 38 11.70 -4.58 -0.06
C ARG A 38 11.99 -3.41 0.87
N ASP A 39 12.24 -2.23 0.32
CA ASP A 39 12.57 -1.03 1.10
C ASP A 39 11.37 -0.52 1.92
N MET A 40 10.16 -0.54 1.33
CA MET A 40 8.98 0.12 1.89
C MET A 40 7.75 -0.78 2.05
N VAL A 41 7.53 -1.75 1.14
CA VAL A 41 6.33 -2.60 1.22
C VAL A 41 6.45 -3.62 2.34
N GLN A 42 7.54 -4.38 2.37
CA GLN A 42 7.74 -5.51 3.28
C GLN A 42 7.68 -5.11 4.77
N ASN A 43 8.11 -3.89 5.09
CA ASN A 43 8.18 -3.36 6.45
C ASN A 43 7.04 -2.35 6.70
N HIS A 44 7.15 -1.11 6.23
CA HIS A 44 6.34 0.03 6.62
C HIS A 44 4.87 -0.13 6.20
N LEU A 45 4.62 -0.43 4.92
CA LEU A 45 3.25 -0.65 4.45
C LEU A 45 2.62 -1.90 5.09
N MET A 46 3.40 -2.96 5.30
CA MET A 46 2.91 -4.15 6.00
C MET A 46 2.51 -3.85 7.45
N GLN A 47 3.29 -3.01 8.16
CA GLN A 47 2.93 -2.57 9.50
C GLN A 47 1.66 -1.72 9.51
N MET A 48 1.50 -0.77 8.56
CA MET A 48 0.27 0.02 8.43
C MET A 48 -0.94 -0.86 8.10
N LEU A 49 -0.78 -1.83 7.21
CA LEU A 49 -1.82 -2.81 6.88
C LEU A 49 -2.26 -3.58 8.12
N CYS A 50 -1.29 -4.15 8.86
CA CYS A 50 -1.61 -4.93 10.05
C CYS A 50 -2.32 -4.08 11.12
N MET A 51 -1.86 -2.86 11.37
CA MET A 51 -2.51 -1.97 12.35
C MET A 51 -3.91 -1.53 11.92
N THR A 52 -4.14 -1.39 10.61
CA THR A 52 -5.46 -0.99 10.07
C THR A 52 -6.45 -2.14 10.09
N ALA A 53 -5.98 -3.36 9.82
CA ALA A 53 -6.83 -4.51 9.55
C ALA A 53 -6.99 -5.48 10.72
N MET A 54 -6.18 -5.39 11.78
CA MET A 54 -6.26 -6.28 12.93
C MET A 54 -7.61 -6.18 13.65
N GLU A 55 -7.99 -7.27 14.31
CA GLU A 55 -9.10 -7.24 15.26
C GLU A 55 -8.73 -6.42 16.50
N ALA A 56 -9.75 -6.00 17.25
CA ALA A 56 -9.52 -5.34 18.53
C ALA A 56 -8.82 -6.34 19.49
N PRO A 57 -7.59 -6.04 19.94
CA PRO A 57 -6.87 -6.94 20.83
C PRO A 57 -7.53 -6.96 22.21
N ALA A 58 -7.42 -8.09 22.92
CA ALA A 58 -7.99 -8.25 24.26
C ALA A 58 -7.36 -7.30 25.29
N SER A 59 -6.14 -6.81 25.02
CA SER A 59 -5.43 -5.81 25.81
C SER A 59 -4.40 -5.07 24.94
N LEU A 60 -3.76 -4.04 25.49
CA LEU A 60 -2.66 -3.32 24.84
C LEU A 60 -1.28 -3.92 25.15
N ASP A 61 -1.24 -5.13 25.70
CA ASP A 61 0.02 -5.86 25.89
C ASP A 61 0.68 -6.13 24.53
N ALA A 62 2.01 -6.02 24.48
CA ALA A 62 2.77 -6.08 23.24
C ALA A 62 2.58 -7.41 22.49
N ASP A 63 2.50 -8.53 23.21
CA ASP A 63 2.33 -9.85 22.61
C ASP A 63 0.90 -10.04 22.09
N VAL A 64 -0.09 -9.53 22.83
CA VAL A 64 -1.50 -9.59 22.40
C VAL A 64 -1.73 -8.76 21.13
N VAL A 65 -1.16 -7.55 21.04
CA VAL A 65 -1.24 -6.74 19.81
C VAL A 65 -0.50 -7.42 18.66
N ARG A 66 0.68 -8.00 18.93
CA ARG A 66 1.46 -8.74 17.93
C ARG A 66 0.67 -9.92 17.37
N ASP A 67 -0.03 -10.66 18.22
CA ASP A 67 -0.82 -11.81 17.80
C ASP A 67 -1.94 -11.41 16.83
N GLU A 68 -2.65 -10.31 17.08
CA GLU A 68 -3.67 -9.82 16.14
C GLU A 68 -3.07 -9.37 14.81
N LYS A 69 -1.88 -8.76 14.80
CA LYS A 69 -1.16 -8.42 13.57
C LYS A 69 -0.75 -9.67 12.79
N VAL A 70 -0.28 -10.71 13.46
CA VAL A 70 0.10 -11.98 12.83
C VAL A 70 -1.12 -12.67 12.19
N LYS A 71 -2.30 -12.58 12.80
CA LYS A 71 -3.53 -13.11 12.19
C LYS A 71 -3.84 -12.42 10.86
N VAL A 72 -3.66 -11.10 10.76
CA VAL A 72 -3.83 -10.37 9.49
C VAL A 72 -2.89 -10.93 8.42
N ILE A 73 -1.60 -11.08 8.74
CA ILE A 73 -0.61 -11.60 7.79
C ILE A 73 -0.98 -13.01 7.32
N LYS A 74 -1.41 -13.88 8.23
CA LYS A 74 -1.86 -15.25 7.90
C LYS A 74 -3.13 -15.28 7.05
N SER A 75 -3.96 -14.24 7.13
CA SER A 75 -5.17 -14.08 6.32
C SER A 75 -4.92 -13.35 5.00
N LEU A 76 -3.71 -12.89 4.70
CA LEU A 76 -3.42 -12.31 3.39
C LEU A 76 -3.51 -13.40 2.32
N LYS A 77 -4.32 -13.13 1.29
CA LYS A 77 -4.39 -13.99 0.11
C LYS A 77 -3.04 -13.98 -0.61
N PRO A 78 -2.38 -15.13 -0.80
CA PRO A 78 -1.09 -15.17 -1.49
C PRO A 78 -1.21 -14.70 -2.94
N LEU A 79 -0.20 -13.95 -3.42
CA LEU A 79 -0.06 -13.63 -4.83
C LEU A 79 0.60 -14.81 -5.56
N THR A 80 -0.11 -15.40 -6.52
CA THR A 80 0.43 -16.37 -7.48
C THR A 80 1.03 -15.66 -8.69
N VAL A 81 1.85 -16.37 -9.49
CA VAL A 81 2.47 -15.84 -10.71
C VAL A 81 1.43 -15.24 -11.65
N GLU A 82 0.27 -15.87 -11.78
CA GLU A 82 -0.83 -15.40 -12.62
C GLU A 82 -1.45 -14.11 -12.05
N SER A 83 -1.73 -14.10 -10.73
CA SER A 83 -2.37 -12.97 -10.07
C SER A 83 -1.48 -11.72 -9.95
N VAL A 84 -0.15 -11.89 -9.99
CA VAL A 84 0.79 -10.75 -9.87
C VAL A 84 0.58 -9.75 -11.00
N ASN A 85 0.35 -10.21 -12.23
CA ASN A 85 0.14 -9.33 -13.38
C ASN A 85 -1.15 -8.49 -13.28
N GLU A 86 -2.15 -8.98 -12.54
CA GLU A 86 -3.44 -8.30 -12.37
C GLU A 86 -3.46 -7.40 -11.13
N ASN A 87 -2.70 -7.75 -10.10
CA ASN A 87 -2.80 -7.13 -8.78
C ASN A 87 -1.57 -6.30 -8.40
N VAL A 88 -0.51 -6.32 -9.21
CA VAL A 88 0.73 -5.59 -8.92
C VAL A 88 1.14 -4.73 -10.11
N VAL A 89 1.44 -3.47 -9.83
CA VAL A 89 2.06 -2.54 -10.77
C VAL A 89 3.43 -2.16 -10.23
N ARG A 90 4.46 -2.29 -11.08
CA ARG A 90 5.82 -1.81 -10.81
C ARG A 90 6.12 -0.67 -11.77
N GLY A 91 6.85 0.32 -11.29
CA GLY A 91 7.30 1.46 -12.09
C GLY A 91 8.73 1.84 -11.75
N GLN A 92 9.38 2.49 -12.70
CA GLN A 92 10.70 3.07 -12.54
C GLN A 92 10.64 4.52 -13.05
N TYR A 93 11.05 5.48 -12.21
CA TYR A 93 10.96 6.90 -12.59
C TYR A 93 11.96 7.24 -13.69
N THR A 94 11.55 8.11 -14.60
CA THR A 94 12.38 8.61 -15.71
C THR A 94 12.67 10.10 -15.53
N ALA A 95 13.59 10.61 -16.34
CA ALA A 95 14.00 12.01 -16.28
C ALA A 95 12.80 12.95 -16.46
N ALA A 96 12.69 13.94 -15.58
CA ALA A 96 11.59 14.89 -15.61
C ALA A 96 11.99 16.21 -14.95
N ARG A 97 11.57 17.34 -15.53
CA ARG A 97 11.76 18.69 -14.95
C ARG A 97 13.21 19.00 -14.54
N GLY A 98 14.18 18.54 -15.34
CA GLY A 98 15.61 18.74 -15.09
C GLY A 98 16.21 17.82 -14.02
N MET A 99 15.46 16.82 -13.55
CA MET A 99 15.95 15.76 -12.66
C MET A 99 16.25 14.50 -13.47
N ASN A 100 17.29 13.78 -13.07
CA ASN A 100 17.73 12.53 -13.68
C ASN A 100 16.67 11.42 -13.54
N GLY A 101 16.60 10.54 -14.53
CA GLY A 101 15.89 9.26 -14.43
C GLY A 101 16.66 8.25 -13.59
N TYR A 102 16.01 7.17 -13.14
CA TYR A 102 16.65 6.20 -12.23
C TYR A 102 17.94 5.59 -12.82
N LEU A 103 17.93 5.24 -14.11
CA LEU A 103 19.11 4.70 -14.80
C LEU A 103 20.23 5.73 -15.01
N GLU A 104 19.95 7.02 -14.82
CA GLU A 104 20.92 8.11 -14.91
C GLU A 104 21.49 8.50 -13.53
N GLU A 105 21.02 7.86 -12.45
CA GLU A 105 21.50 8.11 -11.09
C GLU A 105 22.86 7.44 -10.85
N ILE A 106 23.59 7.97 -9.86
CA ILE A 106 24.94 7.50 -9.53
C ILE A 106 24.87 6.05 -9.04
N ASN A 107 25.75 5.21 -9.58
CA ASN A 107 25.88 3.79 -9.22
C ASN A 107 24.61 2.95 -9.49
N VAL A 108 23.82 3.30 -10.50
CA VAL A 108 22.73 2.46 -11.02
C VAL A 108 23.14 1.84 -12.36
N PRO A 109 23.04 0.50 -12.54
CA PRO A 109 23.27 -0.16 -13.83
C PRO A 109 22.28 0.31 -14.90
N GLN A 110 22.75 0.53 -16.14
CA GLN A 110 21.91 0.97 -17.26
C GLN A 110 20.86 -0.06 -17.69
N ASP A 111 21.05 -1.33 -17.35
CA ASP A 111 20.15 -2.45 -17.63
C ASP A 111 19.29 -2.83 -16.41
N SER A 112 19.21 -1.98 -15.38
CA SER A 112 18.42 -2.26 -14.18
C SER A 112 16.91 -2.28 -14.45
N PHE A 113 16.26 -3.31 -13.93
CA PHE A 113 14.81 -3.45 -13.89
C PHE A 113 14.21 -3.20 -12.50
N THR A 114 14.99 -2.59 -11.60
CA THR A 114 14.58 -2.36 -10.21
C THR A 114 13.49 -1.30 -10.15
N GLU A 115 12.43 -1.63 -9.40
CA GLU A 115 11.29 -0.74 -9.27
C GLU A 115 11.55 0.35 -8.23
N THR A 116 11.19 1.59 -8.60
CA THR A 116 11.18 2.76 -7.71
C THR A 116 9.75 3.14 -7.31
N TYR A 117 8.75 2.43 -7.83
CA TYR A 117 7.34 2.54 -7.51
C TYR A 117 6.70 1.15 -7.50
N VAL A 118 5.84 0.90 -6.51
CA VAL A 118 5.03 -0.31 -6.39
C VAL A 118 3.62 0.06 -5.98
N ALA A 119 2.63 -0.50 -6.67
CA ALA A 119 1.26 -0.57 -6.20
C ALA A 119 0.78 -2.02 -6.16
N ILE A 120 0.16 -2.44 -5.05
CA ILE A 120 -0.35 -3.80 -4.84
C ILE A 120 -1.81 -3.71 -4.40
N LYS A 121 -2.67 -4.49 -5.03
CA LYS A 121 -3.99 -4.84 -4.51
C LYS A 121 -3.87 -6.12 -3.67
N ALA A 122 -3.94 -5.97 -2.36
CA ALA A 122 -3.98 -7.08 -1.42
C ALA A 122 -5.42 -7.39 -1.01
N GLU A 123 -5.68 -8.66 -0.70
CA GLU A 123 -6.97 -9.14 -0.18
C GLU A 123 -6.71 -9.85 1.15
N ILE A 124 -7.59 -9.61 2.13
CA ILE A 124 -7.52 -10.23 3.46
C ILE A 124 -8.73 -11.17 3.61
N GLU A 125 -8.45 -12.47 3.69
CA GLU A 125 -9.44 -13.54 3.82
C GLU A 125 -9.81 -13.77 5.29
N ASN A 126 -10.48 -12.78 5.88
CA ASN A 126 -11.15 -12.91 7.17
C ASN A 126 -12.57 -12.30 7.13
N GLU A 127 -13.37 -12.51 8.16
CA GLU A 127 -14.77 -12.05 8.16
C GLU A 127 -14.90 -10.53 8.06
N ARG A 128 -14.01 -9.78 8.72
CA ARG A 128 -14.05 -8.31 8.75
C ARG A 128 -13.78 -7.68 7.38
N TRP A 129 -12.85 -8.24 6.60
CA TRP A 129 -12.32 -7.62 5.38
C TRP A 129 -12.62 -8.38 4.09
N LYS A 130 -13.32 -9.51 4.15
CA LYS A 130 -13.70 -10.29 2.94
C LYS A 130 -14.30 -9.38 1.86
N GLY A 131 -13.69 -9.40 0.68
CA GLY A 131 -14.13 -8.64 -0.49
C GLY A 131 -13.72 -7.15 -0.50
N VAL A 132 -13.02 -6.66 0.52
CA VAL A 132 -12.49 -5.28 0.56
C VAL A 132 -11.04 -5.27 0.05
N PRO A 133 -10.74 -4.63 -1.09
CA PRO A 133 -9.36 -4.50 -1.55
C PRO A 133 -8.57 -3.50 -0.70
N PHE A 134 -7.35 -3.90 -0.36
CA PHE A 134 -6.33 -3.03 0.24
C PHE A 134 -5.31 -2.63 -0.83
N TYR A 135 -5.27 -1.36 -1.20
CA TYR A 135 -4.31 -0.82 -2.15
C TYR A 135 -3.10 -0.27 -1.41
N LEU A 136 -1.97 -0.97 -1.48
CA LEU A 136 -0.70 -0.50 -0.93
C LEU A 136 0.09 0.18 -2.03
N ARG A 137 0.56 1.42 -1.82
CA ARG A 137 1.28 2.20 -2.82
C ARG A 137 2.51 2.85 -2.19
N THR A 138 3.64 2.72 -2.87
CA THR A 138 4.86 3.42 -2.48
C THR A 138 5.67 3.82 -3.69
N GLY A 139 6.38 4.93 -3.60
CA GLY A 139 7.34 5.29 -4.64
C GLY A 139 8.16 6.54 -4.36
N LYS A 140 9.25 6.64 -5.10
CA LYS A 140 10.18 7.78 -5.15
C LYS A 140 9.87 8.68 -6.35
N ARG A 141 10.36 9.93 -6.32
CA ARG A 141 10.06 10.97 -7.33
C ARG A 141 8.55 11.22 -7.55
N MET A 142 7.77 11.12 -6.48
CA MET A 142 6.33 11.37 -6.50
C MET A 142 6.04 12.88 -6.34
N ALA A 143 4.81 13.30 -6.66
CA ALA A 143 4.42 14.72 -6.63
C ALA A 143 4.55 15.38 -5.24
N GLY A 144 4.39 14.59 -4.18
CA GLY A 144 4.34 15.03 -2.78
C GLY A 144 4.96 14.00 -1.84
N LYS A 145 5.47 14.45 -0.70
CA LYS A 145 5.79 13.55 0.42
C LYS A 145 4.51 13.31 1.20
N VAL A 146 4.05 12.07 1.24
CA VAL A 146 2.84 11.70 1.99
C VAL A 146 3.00 10.34 2.64
N ALA A 147 2.43 10.17 3.83
CA ALA A 147 2.22 8.88 4.48
C ALA A 147 0.80 8.88 5.04
N GLU A 148 -0.10 8.11 4.43
CA GLU A 148 -1.53 8.20 4.73
C GLU A 148 -2.27 6.86 4.61
N ILE A 149 -3.39 6.79 5.33
CA ILE A 149 -4.36 5.69 5.32
C ILE A 149 -5.71 6.31 4.98
N VAL A 150 -6.29 5.88 3.85
CA VAL A 150 -7.58 6.36 3.36
C VAL A 150 -8.56 5.20 3.33
N LEU A 151 -9.68 5.35 4.03
CA LEU A 151 -10.78 4.38 4.02
C LEU A 151 -11.94 4.98 3.23
N ASN A 152 -12.28 4.33 2.11
CA ASN A 152 -13.43 4.73 1.30
C ASN A 152 -14.64 3.94 1.77
N PHE A 153 -15.69 4.66 2.17
CA PHE A 153 -16.95 4.07 2.58
C PHE A 153 -17.85 3.85 1.35
N LYS A 154 -18.63 2.78 1.39
CA LYS A 154 -19.66 2.49 0.40
C LYS A 154 -20.71 3.61 0.40
N ASP A 155 -21.23 3.91 -0.78
CA ASP A 155 -22.34 4.84 -0.91
C ASP A 155 -23.56 4.36 -0.11
N LEU A 156 -24.21 5.31 0.56
CA LEU A 156 -25.51 5.07 1.18
C LEU A 156 -26.56 5.03 0.08
N ASN A 157 -27.25 3.89 -0.05
CA ASN A 157 -28.35 3.70 -1.01
C ASN A 157 -29.60 4.59 -0.74
N SER A 158 -29.49 5.68 0.00
CA SER A 158 -30.59 6.62 0.26
C SER A 158 -30.46 7.86 -0.61
N HIS A 159 -31.17 7.86 -1.73
CA HIS A 159 -31.30 8.98 -2.68
C HIS A 159 -32.15 10.15 -2.17
N ILE A 160 -32.06 10.48 -0.88
CA ILE A 160 -32.86 11.57 -0.28
C ILE A 160 -32.36 12.95 -0.75
N PHE A 161 -31.13 13.03 -1.26
CA PHE A 161 -30.57 14.25 -1.84
C PHE A 161 -30.46 14.11 -3.36
N GLU A 162 -31.30 14.83 -4.09
CA GLU A 162 -31.18 14.98 -5.55
C GLU A 162 -29.84 15.64 -5.89
N GLY A 163 -29.01 14.97 -6.68
CA GLY A 163 -27.67 15.44 -7.06
C GLY A 163 -26.51 14.60 -6.51
N SER A 164 -26.75 13.57 -5.70
CA SER A 164 -25.71 12.69 -5.15
C SER A 164 -25.10 11.70 -6.17
N ARG A 165 -25.15 12.00 -7.48
CA ARG A 165 -24.44 11.18 -8.48
C ARG A 165 -22.96 11.53 -8.43
N THR A 166 -22.15 10.58 -7.98
CA THR A 166 -20.70 10.62 -8.04
C THR A 166 -20.24 10.72 -9.50
N ALA A 167 -19.29 11.64 -9.74
CA ALA A 167 -18.56 11.80 -10.99
C ALA A 167 -17.50 10.71 -11.15
#